data_AF-A0A855Y9W8-F1
#
_entry.id   AF-A0A855Y9W8-F1
#
_cell.length_a   1.000
_cell.length_b   1.000
_cell.length_c   1.000
_cell.angle_alpha   90.00
_cell.angle_beta   90.00
_cell.angle_gamma   90.00
#
_symmetry.space_group_name_H-M   'P 1'
#
loop_
_entity.id
_entity.type
_entity.pdbx_description
1 polymer ?
#
loop_
_entity_poly.entity_id
_entity_poly.type
_entity_poly.pdbx_seq_one_letter_code
_entity_poly.pdbx_strand_id
1 'polypeptide(L)'
;MIDKHTKYTFEKIKFIERYKNLATKYQFNVSESFEDYESNQVVKIISELGYESSFNKKEKFFKITETQNNYKFQYVISLKYGVAEFIWSVWENSELRIGGTWGILK
;
A
#
# COMPACT_ATOMS: atom_id res chain seq x y z
N MET A 1 8.46 -17.80 -8.82
CA MET A 1 7.22 -18.58 -9.05
C MET A 1 6.33 -18.38 -7.84
N ILE A 2 5.06 -18.02 -8.01
CA ILE A 2 4.12 -17.92 -6.87
C ILE A 2 3.88 -19.32 -6.31
N ASP A 3 3.96 -19.50 -4.99
CA ASP A 3 3.72 -20.79 -4.35
C ASP A 3 2.22 -21.17 -4.35
N LYS A 4 1.93 -22.44 -4.09
CA LYS A 4 0.58 -23.00 -4.18
C LYS A 4 -0.41 -22.35 -3.20
N HIS A 5 0.04 -21.99 -2.01
CA HIS A 5 -0.81 -21.38 -0.99
C HIS A 5 -1.16 -19.94 -1.38
N THR A 6 -0.18 -19.16 -1.82
CA THR A 6 -0.39 -17.79 -2.32
C THR A 6 -1.34 -17.77 -3.53
N LYS A 7 -1.16 -18.70 -4.48
CA LYS A 7 -2.07 -18.83 -5.64
C LYS A 7 -3.51 -19.07 -5.20
N TYR A 8 -3.73 -20.03 -4.30
CA TYR A 8 -5.06 -20.35 -3.77
C TYR A 8 -5.72 -19.15 -3.09
N THR A 9 -4.96 -18.42 -2.27
CA THR A 9 -5.45 -17.22 -1.58
C THR A 9 -5.90 -16.15 -2.57
N PHE A 10 -5.10 -15.88 -3.62
CA PHE A 10 -5.46 -14.90 -4.65
C PHE A 10 -6.68 -15.31 -5.47
N GLU A 11 -6.83 -16.59 -5.79
CA GLU A 11 -8.02 -17.13 -6.46
C GLU A 11 -9.27 -16.98 -5.58
N LYS A 12 -9.16 -17.31 -4.29
CA LYS A 12 -10.27 -17.18 -3.32
C LYS A 12 -10.81 -15.76 -3.21
N ILE A 13 -9.93 -14.76 -3.25
CA ILE A 13 -10.36 -13.35 -3.19
C ILE A 13 -10.68 -12.75 -4.56
N LYS A 14 -10.67 -13.55 -5.64
CA LYS A 14 -10.83 -13.09 -7.03
C LYS A 14 -9.89 -11.94 -7.38
N PHE A 15 -8.63 -12.07 -6.98
CA PHE A 15 -7.65 -10.98 -7.03
C PHE A 15 -7.55 -10.32 -8.41
N ILE A 16 -7.43 -11.12 -9.48
CA ILE A 16 -7.26 -10.61 -10.86
C ILE A 16 -8.46 -9.78 -11.31
N GLU A 17 -9.68 -10.24 -11.04
CA GLU A 17 -10.91 -9.53 -11.42
C GLU A 17 -11.00 -8.19 -10.68
N ARG A 18 -10.79 -8.21 -9.35
CA ARG A 18 -10.82 -7.01 -8.51
C ARG A 18 -9.75 -6.01 -8.93
N TYR A 19 -8.53 -6.48 -9.18
CA TYR A 19 -7.43 -5.65 -9.64
C TYR A 19 -7.78 -4.95 -10.96
N LYS A 20 -8.27 -5.71 -11.96
CA LYS A 20 -8.67 -5.14 -13.26
C LYS A 20 -9.78 -4.10 -13.12
N ASN A 21 -10.83 -4.42 -12.36
CA ASN A 21 -11.95 -3.51 -12.15
C ASN A 21 -11.51 -2.19 -11.51
N LEU A 22 -10.65 -2.26 -10.49
CA LEU A 22 -10.08 -1.07 -9.85
C LEU A 22 -9.17 -0.29 -10.82
N ALA A 23 -8.27 -0.99 -11.52
CA ALA A 23 -7.34 -0.36 -12.45
C ALA A 23 -8.07 0.36 -13.58
N THR A 24 -9.16 -0.20 -14.10
CA THR A 24 -9.99 0.45 -15.13
C THR A 24 -10.78 1.61 -14.56
N LYS A 25 -11.41 1.44 -13.40
CA LYS A 25 -12.24 2.49 -12.76
C LYS A 25 -11.44 3.74 -12.41
N TYR A 26 -10.20 3.57 -11.97
CA TYR A 26 -9.33 4.65 -11.52
C TYR A 26 -8.17 4.89 -12.50
N GLN A 27 -8.39 4.63 -13.78
CA GLN A 27 -7.41 4.97 -14.82
C GLN A 27 -7.34 6.49 -14.96
N PHE A 28 -6.11 7.02 -14.99
CA PHE A 28 -5.83 8.45 -15.18
C PHE A 28 -4.80 8.61 -16.31
N ASN A 29 -4.72 9.79 -16.90
CA ASN A 29 -3.64 10.10 -17.84
C ASN A 29 -2.39 10.47 -17.05
N VAL A 30 -1.21 9.97 -17.42
CA VAL A 30 0.06 10.31 -16.74
C VAL A 30 0.30 11.83 -16.74
N SER A 31 -0.22 12.58 -17.71
CA SER A 31 -0.17 14.05 -17.69
C SER A 31 -1.01 14.69 -16.59
N GLU A 32 -2.00 13.98 -16.04
CA GLU A 32 -2.82 14.36 -14.89
C GLU A 32 -2.20 13.87 -13.57
N SER A 33 -1.03 13.23 -13.63
CA SER A 33 -0.33 12.82 -12.42
C SER A 33 0.10 14.05 -11.61
N PHE A 34 -0.14 13.99 -10.31
CA PHE A 34 0.30 15.03 -9.40
C PHE A 34 1.80 14.82 -9.12
N GLU A 35 2.63 15.78 -9.57
CA GLU A 35 4.07 15.80 -9.29
C GLU A 35 4.34 16.06 -7.80
N ASP A 36 3.50 16.91 -7.19
CA ASP A 36 3.52 17.27 -5.77
C ASP A 36 2.16 17.04 -5.10
N TYR A 37 2.18 16.83 -3.79
CA TYR A 37 1.00 16.65 -2.96
C TYR A 37 1.20 17.25 -1.57
N GLU A 38 0.11 17.70 -0.97
CA GLU A 38 0.09 18.14 0.42
C GLU A 38 0.02 16.91 1.35
N SER A 39 1.12 16.61 2.03
CA SER A 39 1.19 15.44 2.93
C SER A 39 0.05 15.38 3.96
N ASN A 40 -0.39 16.52 4.49
CA ASN A 40 -1.51 16.59 5.43
C ASN A 40 -2.85 16.15 4.80
N GLN A 41 -3.08 16.41 3.51
CA GLN A 41 -4.29 15.95 2.81
C GLN A 41 -4.28 14.43 2.66
N VAL A 42 -3.12 13.85 2.35
CA VAL A 42 -2.99 12.40 2.23
C VAL A 42 -3.21 11.71 3.58
N VAL A 43 -2.62 12.24 4.67
CA VAL A 43 -2.88 11.73 6.04
C VAL A 43 -4.37 11.80 6.37
N LYS A 44 -5.05 12.88 6.01
CA LYS A 44 -6.50 13.04 6.22
C LYS A 44 -7.31 11.98 5.47
N ILE A 45 -7.00 11.74 4.18
CA ILE A 45 -7.66 10.70 3.39
C ILE A 45 -7.46 9.32 4.02
N ILE A 46 -6.25 8.99 4.47
CA ILE A 46 -5.97 7.72 5.13
C ILE A 46 -6.78 7.58 6.44
N SER A 47 -6.91 8.67 7.19
CA SER A 47 -7.75 8.72 8.40
C SER A 47 -9.23 8.55 8.11
N GLU A 48 -9.77 9.16 7.04
CA GLU A 48 -11.15 8.98 6.59
C GLU A 48 -11.44 7.52 6.16
N LEU A 49 -10.42 6.79 5.72
CA LEU A 49 -10.49 5.35 5.44
C LEU A 49 -10.42 4.47 6.70
N GLY A 50 -10.27 5.07 7.89
CA GLY A 50 -10.24 4.38 9.17
C GLY A 50 -8.86 3.93 9.64
N TYR A 51 -7.78 4.48 9.05
CA TYR A 51 -6.41 4.13 9.43
C TYR A 51 -5.65 5.32 10.00
N GLU A 52 -4.88 5.09 11.05
CA GLU A 52 -3.93 6.09 11.53
C GLU A 52 -2.63 6.02 10.71
N SER A 53 -2.13 7.19 10.29
CA SER A 53 -0.88 7.26 9.52
C SER A 53 0.02 8.39 9.98
N SER A 54 1.31 8.21 9.73
CA SER A 54 2.34 9.22 9.96
C SER A 54 3.11 9.48 8.67
N PHE A 55 3.47 10.74 8.41
CA PHE A 55 4.29 11.11 7.26
C PHE A 55 5.76 11.25 7.66
N ASN A 56 6.63 10.47 7.05
CA ASN A 56 8.08 10.61 7.20
C ASN A 56 8.60 11.66 6.21
N LYS A 57 8.93 12.85 6.71
CA LYS A 57 9.40 13.97 5.88
C LYS A 57 10.72 13.68 5.15
N LYS A 58 11.62 12.89 5.73
CA LYS A 58 12.94 12.59 5.17
C LYS A 58 12.82 11.66 3.97
N GLU A 59 12.07 10.57 4.16
CA GLU A 59 11.92 9.51 3.16
C GLU A 59 10.71 9.74 2.23
N LYS A 60 9.89 10.76 2.52
CA LYS A 60 8.67 11.14 1.78
C LYS A 60 7.65 10.01 1.61
N PHE A 61 7.41 9.23 2.67
CA PHE A 61 6.38 8.18 2.68
C PHE A 61 5.40 8.33 3.84
N PHE A 62 4.24 7.74 3.69
CA PHE A 62 3.23 7.56 4.72
C PHE A 62 3.38 6.17 5.32
N LYS A 63 3.34 6.08 6.65
CA LYS A 63 3.44 4.82 7.38
C LYS A 63 2.19 4.60 8.20
N ILE A 64 1.60 3.43 8.00
CA ILE A 64 0.50 2.88 8.80
C ILE A 64 1.07 1.70 9.58
N THR A 65 0.68 1.55 10.84
CA THR A 65 1.11 0.42 11.67
C THR A 65 -0.05 -0.07 12.50
N GLU A 66 -0.40 -1.34 12.29
CA GLU A 66 -1.43 -2.05 13.04
C GLU A 66 -0.75 -3.12 13.89
N THR A 67 -1.14 -3.24 15.15
CA THR A 67 -0.60 -4.26 16.05
C THR A 67 -1.72 -5.17 16.53
N GLN A 68 -1.52 -6.48 16.39
CA GLN A 68 -2.46 -7.49 16.88
C GLN A 68 -1.67 -8.62 17.53
N ASN A 69 -1.88 -8.84 18.82
CA ASN A 69 -1.10 -9.78 19.64
C ASN A 69 0.41 -9.49 19.55
N ASN A 70 1.21 -10.50 19.19
CA ASN A 70 2.63 -10.39 18.95
C ASN A 70 2.97 -9.97 17.51
N TYR A 71 1.97 -9.72 16.65
CA TYR A 71 2.19 -9.30 15.28
C TYR A 71 2.07 -7.79 15.10
N LYS A 72 2.96 -7.23 14.30
CA LYS A 72 2.92 -5.85 13.84
C LYS A 72 2.90 -5.84 12.32
N PHE A 73 1.80 -5.33 11.76
CA PHE A 73 1.60 -5.11 10.35
C PHE A 73 1.98 -3.67 10.03
N GLN A 74 2.93 -3.49 9.13
CA GLN A 74 3.39 -2.17 8.72
C GLN A 74 3.18 -2.00 7.23
N TYR A 75 2.56 -0.89 6.88
CA TYR A 75 2.33 -0.47 5.50
C TYR A 75 3.02 0.85 5.27
N VAL A 76 3.71 0.97 4.16
CA VAL A 76 4.38 2.18 3.72
C VAL A 76 3.83 2.53 2.34
N ILE A 77 3.37 3.77 2.18
CA ILE A 77 2.84 4.31 0.93
C ILE A 77 3.78 5.45 0.52
N SER A 78 4.41 5.31 -0.63
CA SER A 78 5.17 6.39 -1.27
C SER A 78 4.38 6.88 -2.47
N LEU A 79 4.21 8.20 -2.56
CA LEU A 79 3.61 8.87 -3.71
C LEU A 79 4.74 9.64 -4.36
N LYS A 80 5.22 9.20 -5.52
CA LYS A 80 6.31 9.88 -6.24
C LYS A 80 6.07 9.80 -7.74
N TYR A 81 6.13 10.94 -8.43
CA TYR A 81 5.96 11.01 -9.89
C TYR A 81 4.66 10.35 -10.39
N GLY A 82 3.55 10.58 -9.69
CA GLY A 82 2.28 9.94 -10.05
C GLY A 82 2.16 8.46 -9.72
N VAL A 83 3.19 7.85 -9.16
CA VAL A 83 3.22 6.43 -8.80
C VAL A 83 2.92 6.28 -7.33
N ALA A 84 1.96 5.39 -7.03
CA ALA A 84 1.75 4.87 -5.68
C ALA A 84 2.54 3.58 -5.52
N GLU A 85 3.62 3.64 -4.74
CA GLU A 85 4.31 2.45 -4.27
C GLU A 85 3.76 2.06 -2.89
N PHE A 86 3.39 0.80 -2.75
CA PHE A 86 2.90 0.22 -1.51
C PHE A 86 3.86 -0.87 -1.04
N ILE A 87 4.46 -0.70 0.12
CA ILE A 87 5.33 -1.70 0.75
C ILE A 87 4.62 -2.20 2.00
N TRP A 88 4.63 -3.51 2.20
CA TRP A 88 4.05 -4.11 3.40
C TRP A 88 5.03 -5.05 4.07
N SER A 89 4.92 -5.16 5.39
CA SER A 89 5.68 -6.10 6.18
C SER A 89 4.88 -6.57 7.40
N VAL A 90 5.14 -7.81 7.81
CA VAL A 90 4.61 -8.42 9.03
C VAL A 90 5.79 -8.79 9.90
N TRP A 91 5.76 -8.29 11.12
CA TRP A 91 6.74 -8.55 12.14
C TRP A 91 6.09 -9.38 13.23
N GLU A 92 6.81 -10.34 13.79
CA GLU A 92 6.41 -11.03 15.00
C GLU A 92 7.42 -10.70 16.09
N ASN A 93 6.95 -10.08 17.18
CA ASN A 93 7.80 -9.41 18.15
C ASN A 93 8.70 -8.36 17.47
N SER A 94 9.99 -8.66 17.32
CA SER A 94 11.00 -7.81 16.68
C SER A 94 11.59 -8.43 15.40
N GLU A 95 11.10 -9.60 14.97
CA GLU A 95 11.62 -10.31 13.80
C GLU A 95 10.71 -10.08 12.60
N LEU A 96 11.31 -9.71 11.46
CA LEU A 96 10.60 -9.62 10.19
C LEU A 96 10.25 -11.04 9.72
N ARG A 97 8.96 -11.33 9.58
CA ARG A 97 8.48 -12.64 9.11
C ARG A 97 8.30 -12.67 7.60
N ILE A 98 7.63 -11.65 7.06
CA ILE A 98 7.35 -11.54 5.63
C ILE A 98 7.15 -10.07 5.25
N GLY A 99 7.44 -9.74 3.99
CA GLY A 99 7.13 -8.44 3.43
C GLY A 99 7.47 -8.38 1.95
N GLY A 100 7.11 -7.27 1.32
CA GLY A 100 7.41 -7.04 -0.09
C GLY A 100 6.97 -5.66 -0.55
N THR A 101 7.40 -5.30 -1.76
CA THR A 101 6.92 -4.11 -2.47
C THR A 101 5.88 -4.51 -3.50
N TRP A 102 4.80 -3.72 -3.56
CA TRP A 102 3.83 -3.66 -4.63
C TRP A 102 3.87 -2.25 -5.22
N GLY A 103 4.62 -2.08 -6.31
CA GLY A 103 4.55 -0.86 -7.12
C GLY A 103 3.38 -0.96 -8.09
N ILE A 104 2.47 0.01 -8.07
CA ILE A 104 1.52 0.21 -9.16
C ILE A 104 2.11 1.27 -10.08
N LEU A 105 2.89 0.84 -11.07
CA LEU A 105 3.21 1.67 -12.23
C LEU A 105 1.98 1.70 -13.14
N LYS A 106 1.48 2.90 -13.43
CA LYS A 106 0.65 3.15 -14.61
C LYS A 106 1.23 4.35 -15.34
#